data_AF-A0A7C4GJC9-F1
#
_entry.id   AF-A0A7C4GJC9-F1
#
_cell.length_a   1.000
_cell.length_b   1.000
_cell.length_c   1.000
_cell.angle_alpha   90.00
_cell.angle_beta   90.00
_cell.angle_gamma   90.00
#
_symmetry.space_group_name_H-M   'P 1'
#
loop_
_entity.id
_entity.type
_entity.pdbx_description
1 polymer ?
#
loop_
_entity_poly.entity_id
_entity_poly.type
_entity_poly.pdbx_seq_one_letter_code
_entity_poly.pdbx_strand_id
1 'polypeptide(L)'
;MDFNMIDHFSRAEVRKALIDFLRGRWVSVQTEDEFRRYLNGKPLRVRDELELDSIIRLLRPRTFYGTIEIYKRIESREDVYDEGNVISATPTWDIDSEIGNWRATVEVIS
;
A
#
# COMPACT_ATOMS: atom_id res chain seq x y z
N MET A 1 -14.90 -10.86 -14.48
CA MET A 1 -13.42 -10.79 -14.46
C MET A 1 -13.10 -9.37 -14.87
N ASP A 2 -12.78 -8.50 -13.91
CA ASP A 2 -12.61 -7.07 -14.20
C ASP A 2 -11.28 -6.85 -14.91
N PHE A 3 -11.34 -6.94 -16.24
CA PHE A 3 -10.23 -6.80 -17.18
C PHE A 3 -9.34 -5.57 -16.92
N ASN A 4 -9.89 -4.54 -16.26
CA ASN A 4 -9.25 -3.26 -15.97
C ASN A 4 -8.21 -3.34 -14.82
N MET A 5 -8.44 -4.17 -13.80
CA MET A 5 -7.56 -4.20 -12.61
C MET A 5 -6.22 -4.88 -12.89
N ILE A 6 -6.25 -5.98 -13.65
CA ILE A 6 -5.04 -6.68 -14.10
C ILE A 6 -4.26 -5.78 -15.07
N ASP A 7 -4.96 -5.05 -15.95
CA ASP A 7 -4.33 -4.10 -16.86
C ASP A 7 -3.63 -2.97 -16.08
N HIS A 8 -4.28 -2.39 -15.06
CA HIS A 8 -3.70 -1.35 -14.21
C HIS A 8 -2.38 -1.80 -13.55
N PHE A 9 -2.38 -2.96 -12.88
CA PHE A 9 -1.17 -3.47 -12.23
C PHE A 9 -0.14 -4.07 -13.20
N SER A 10 -0.44 -4.18 -14.49
CA SER A 10 0.53 -4.61 -15.51
C SER A 10 1.43 -3.46 -15.98
N ARG A 11 1.01 -2.20 -15.77
CA ARG A 11 1.73 -1.00 -16.21
C ARG A 11 3.03 -0.81 -15.43
N ALA A 12 4.15 -0.68 -16.13
CA ALA A 12 5.48 -0.62 -15.53
C ALA A 12 5.65 0.56 -14.55
N GLU A 13 5.09 1.72 -14.87
CA GLU A 13 5.13 2.91 -14.03
C GLU A 13 4.32 2.75 -12.75
N VAL A 14 3.19 2.04 -12.81
CA VAL A 14 2.36 1.73 -11.63
C VAL A 14 3.11 0.78 -10.71
N ARG A 15 3.69 -0.28 -11.27
CA ARG A 15 4.47 -1.28 -10.53
C ARG A 15 5.68 -0.65 -9.86
N LYS A 16 6.42 0.19 -10.59
CA LYS A 16 7.54 0.96 -10.02
C LYS A 16 7.10 1.85 -8.87
N ALA A 17 6.03 2.63 -9.04
CA ALA A 17 5.52 3.52 -8.00
C ALA A 17 5.07 2.74 -6.75
N LEU A 18 4.37 1.61 -6.94
CA LEU A 18 3.96 0.73 -5.84
C LEU A 18 5.16 0.17 -5.09
N ILE A 19 6.16 -0.36 -5.79
CA ILE A 19 7.35 -0.92 -5.14
C ILE A 19 8.11 0.18 -4.40
N ASP A 20 8.34 1.33 -5.04
CA ASP A 20 9.09 2.43 -4.43
C ASP A 20 8.37 2.97 -3.18
N PHE A 21 7.04 3.06 -3.21
CA PHE A 21 6.26 3.48 -2.05
C PHE A 21 6.16 2.39 -0.98
N LEU A 22 5.84 1.14 -1.32
CA LEU A 22 5.55 0.09 -0.33
C LEU A 22 6.82 -0.52 0.30
N ARG A 23 8.00 -0.30 -0.28
CA ARG A 23 9.26 -0.83 0.23
C ARG A 23 9.51 -0.39 1.68
N GLY A 24 9.73 -1.38 2.53
CA GLY A 24 9.98 -1.18 3.97
C GLY A 24 8.74 -0.87 4.80
N ARG A 25 7.54 -0.81 4.21
CA ARG A 25 6.29 -0.57 4.93
C ARG A 25 5.53 -1.87 5.15
N TRP A 26 4.80 -1.95 6.25
CA TRP A 26 3.83 -3.03 6.44
C TRP A 26 2.65 -2.80 5.50
N VAL A 27 2.37 -3.78 4.63
CA VAL A 27 1.41 -3.65 3.54
C VAL A 27 0.05 -4.20 3.97
N SER A 28 -1.01 -3.48 3.59
CA SER A 28 -2.38 -4.00 3.56
C SER A 28 -2.87 -4.04 2.12
N VAL A 29 -3.58 -5.09 1.77
CA VAL A 29 -4.24 -5.25 0.48
C VAL A 29 -5.74 -5.26 0.72
N GLN A 30 -6.48 -4.45 -0.03
CA GLN A 30 -7.92 -4.56 -0.13
C GLN A 30 -8.25 -5.45 -1.32
N THR A 31 -8.99 -6.53 -1.09
CA THR A 31 -9.62 -7.34 -2.14
C THR A 31 -11.04 -6.81 -2.39
N GLU A 32 -11.85 -7.52 -3.18
CA GLU A 32 -13.26 -7.14 -3.37
C GLU A 32 -14.04 -7.16 -2.04
N ASP A 33 -13.72 -8.09 -1.13
CA ASP A 33 -14.53 -8.36 0.07
C ASP A 33 -13.87 -7.94 1.38
N GLU A 34 -12.53 -7.85 1.45
CA GLU A 34 -11.84 -7.68 2.73
C GLU A 34 -10.45 -7.02 2.65
N PHE A 35 -9.95 -6.60 3.81
CA PHE A 35 -8.57 -6.17 3.98
C PHE A 35 -7.69 -7.31 4.50
N ARG A 36 -6.59 -7.57 3.81
CA ARG A 36 -5.57 -8.54 4.22
C ARG A 36 -4.25 -7.85 4.52
N ARG A 37 -3.72 -8.10 5.72
CA ARG A 37 -2.41 -7.63 6.19
C ARG A 37 -1.40 -8.75 6.44
N TYR A 38 -1.86 -10.00 6.36
CA TYR A 38 -1.06 -11.18 6.62
C TYR A 38 -1.38 -12.27 5.60
N LEU A 39 -0.38 -13.08 5.28
CA LEU A 39 -0.51 -14.30 4.51
C LEU A 39 0.27 -15.41 5.21
N ASN A 40 -0.38 -16.53 5.51
CA ASN A 40 0.21 -17.66 6.25
C ASN A 40 0.90 -17.23 7.56
N GLY A 41 0.26 -16.31 8.30
CA GLY A 41 0.77 -15.78 9.56
C GLY A 41 1.87 -14.71 9.43
N LYS A 42 2.44 -14.52 8.24
CA LYS A 42 3.48 -13.50 7.98
C LYS A 42 2.87 -12.16 7.55
N PRO A 43 3.39 -11.02 8.02
CA PRO A 43 2.96 -9.71 7.54
C PRO A 43 3.22 -9.58 6.03
N LEU A 44 2.29 -8.94 5.32
CA LEU A 44 2.50 -8.61 3.92
C LEU A 44 3.55 -7.49 3.78
N ARG A 45 4.36 -7.60 2.75
CA ARG A 45 5.36 -6.62 2.34
C ARG A 45 5.59 -6.70 0.84
N VAL A 46 6.13 -5.62 0.28
CA VAL A 46 6.57 -5.57 -1.12
C VAL A 46 7.96 -4.94 -1.15
N ARG A 47 8.99 -5.74 -1.42
CA ARG A 47 10.38 -5.26 -1.56
C ARG A 47 10.82 -5.12 -3.02
N ASP A 48 10.25 -5.97 -3.86
CA ASP A 48 10.60 -6.15 -5.26
C ASP A 48 9.39 -6.62 -6.10
N GLU A 49 9.64 -6.80 -7.39
CA GLU A 49 8.65 -7.24 -8.37
C GLU A 49 8.12 -8.64 -8.09
N LEU A 50 8.94 -9.54 -7.53
CA LEU A 50 8.54 -10.92 -7.26
C LEU A 50 7.52 -10.99 -6.14
N GLU A 51 7.74 -10.23 -5.06
CA GLU A 51 6.79 -10.12 -3.96
C GLU A 51 5.49 -9.43 -4.41
N LEU A 52 5.59 -8.36 -5.21
CA LEU A 52 4.42 -7.69 -5.77
C LEU A 52 3.58 -8.66 -6.62
N ASP A 53 4.21 -9.39 -7.55
CA ASP A 53 3.53 -10.37 -8.40
C ASP A 53 2.86 -11.48 -7.60
N SER A 54 3.55 -11.97 -6.58
CA SER A 54 3.02 -13.02 -5.71
C SER A 54 1.73 -12.55 -5.02
N ILE A 55 1.71 -11.32 -4.52
CA ILE A 55 0.52 -10.74 -3.87
C ILE A 55 -0.60 -10.51 -4.89
N ILE A 56 -0.30 -9.95 -6.08
CA ILE A 56 -1.31 -9.71 -7.13
C ILE A 56 -2.00 -11.02 -7.52
N ARG A 57 -1.22 -12.08 -7.76
CA ARG A 57 -1.74 -13.38 -8.20
C ARG A 57 -2.57 -14.08 -7.11
N LEU A 58 -2.11 -14.03 -5.87
CA LEU A 58 -2.75 -14.75 -4.76
C LEU A 58 -3.98 -14.04 -4.22
N LEU A 59 -3.94 -12.71 -4.11
CA LEU A 59 -4.96 -11.94 -3.40
C LEU A 59 -5.90 -11.18 -4.32
N ARG A 60 -5.57 -11.00 -5.62
CA ARG A 60 -6.38 -10.22 -6.58
C ARG A 60 -6.75 -8.84 -5.99
N PRO A 61 -5.73 -8.01 -5.68
CA PRO A 61 -5.89 -6.75 -4.97
C PRO A 61 -6.73 -5.78 -5.80
N ARG A 62 -7.70 -5.12 -5.16
CA ARG A 62 -8.31 -3.88 -5.65
C ARG A 62 -7.40 -2.69 -5.40
N THR A 63 -6.81 -2.62 -4.20
CA THR A 63 -5.97 -1.51 -3.76
C THR A 63 -4.86 -2.01 -2.84
N PHE A 64 -3.69 -1.37 -2.92
CA PHE A 64 -2.58 -1.55 -1.97
C PHE A 64 -2.49 -0.34 -1.04
N TYR A 65 -2.18 -0.60 0.21
CA TYR A 65 -1.92 0.40 1.24
C TYR A 65 -0.59 0.09 1.93
N GLY A 66 0.17 1.11 2.24
CA GLY A 66 1.35 1.04 3.11
C GLY A 66 1.09 1.83 4.38
N THR A 67 1.62 1.33 5.49
CA THR A 67 1.73 2.09 6.74
C THR A 67 2.55 3.38 6.54
N ILE A 68 2.37 4.36 7.43
CA ILE A 68 3.20 5.57 7.39
C ILE A 68 4.62 5.25 7.86
N GLU A 69 4.76 4.26 8.73
CA GLU A 69 6.00 3.76 9.32
C GLU A 69 6.82 2.95 8.30
N ILE A 70 8.12 3.20 8.30
CA ILE A 70 9.13 2.41 7.58
C ILE A 70 9.90 1.58 8.61
N TYR A 71 9.89 0.27 8.43
CA TYR A 71 10.47 -0.69 9.35
C TYR A 71 11.84 -1.17 8.86
N LYS A 72 12.72 -1.51 9.80
CA LYS A 72 14.01 -2.16 9.52
C LYS A 72 13.83 -3.59 9.03
N ARG A 73 12.81 -4.30 9.53
CA ARG A 73 12.51 -5.69 9.20
C ARG A 73 11.01 -5.93 9.23
N ILE A 74 10.51 -6.79 8.32
CA ILE A 74 9.11 -7.22 8.27
C ILE A 74 9.07 -8.71 7.90
N GLU A 75 9.25 -9.61 8.87
CA GLU A 75 9.28 -11.06 8.67
C GLU A 75 8.27 -11.80 9.55
N SER A 76 8.00 -11.30 10.76
CA SER A 76 7.05 -11.86 11.71
C SER A 76 6.03 -10.83 12.19
N ARG A 77 5.02 -11.27 12.94
CA ARG A 77 3.99 -10.35 13.46
C ARG A 77 4.59 -9.37 14.45
N GLU A 78 5.53 -9.83 15.27
CA GLU A 78 6.20 -9.04 16.31
C GLU A 78 6.96 -7.86 15.69
N ASP A 79 7.56 -8.05 14.52
CA ASP A 79 8.30 -6.99 13.82
C ASP A 79 7.44 -5.74 13.56
N VAL A 80 6.16 -5.90 13.21
CA VAL A 80 5.28 -4.75 12.87
C VAL A 80 4.63 -4.08 14.08
N TYR A 81 4.79 -4.67 15.27
CA TYR A 81 4.33 -4.10 16.55
C TYR A 81 5.48 -3.58 17.43
N ASP A 82 6.73 -3.84 17.06
CA ASP A 82 7.91 -3.34 17.77
C ASP A 82 8.25 -1.91 17.34
N GLU A 83 8.03 -0.94 18.23
CA GLU A 83 8.39 0.46 17.99
C GLU A 83 9.91 0.64 17.75
N GLY A 84 10.75 -0.18 18.38
CA GLY A 84 12.21 -0.16 18.18
C GLY A 84 12.65 -0.62 16.79
N ASN A 85 11.73 -1.24 16.03
CA ASN A 85 11.95 -1.67 14.66
C ASN A 85 11.55 -0.61 13.62
N VAL A 86 10.90 0.49 14.03
CA VAL A 86 10.54 1.62 13.16
C VAL A 86 11.77 2.52 12.95
N ILE A 87 12.17 2.72 11.69
CA ILE A 87 13.30 3.58 11.30
C ILE A 87 12.85 5.03 11.14
N SER A 88 11.68 5.22 10.55
CA SER A 88 11.12 6.55 10.27
C SER A 88 9.62 6.45 9.99
N ALA A 89 8.95 7.60 9.93
CA ALA A 89 7.57 7.72 9.48
C ALA A 89 7.48 8.74 8.35
N THR A 90 6.57 8.49 7.41
CA THR A 90 6.31 9.39 6.27
C THR A 90 5.33 10.46 6.73
N PRO A 91 5.68 11.76 6.69
CA PRO A 91 4.70 12.81 6.93
C PRO A 91 3.69 12.80 5.77
N THR A 92 2.43 12.53 6.08
CA THR A 92 1.33 12.49 5.10
C THR A 92 0.24 13.46 5.51
N TRP A 93 -0.23 14.27 4.57
CA TRP A 93 -1.43 15.09 4.73
C TRP A 93 -2.44 14.61 3.71
N ASP A 94 -3.58 14.13 4.19
CA ASP A 94 -4.73 13.80 3.35
C ASP A 94 -5.66 15.00 3.29
N ILE A 95 -6.09 15.37 2.08
CA ILE A 95 -7.04 16.47 1.88
C ILE A 95 -8.35 15.82 1.49
N ASP A 96 -9.18 15.54 2.50
CA ASP A 96 -10.52 15.02 2.30
C ASP A 96 -11.37 16.06 1.56
N SER A 97 -11.83 15.73 0.36
CA SER A 97 -12.72 16.56 -0.43
C SER A 97 -13.82 15.74 -1.06
N GLU A 98 -15.06 16.16 -0.89
CA GLU A 98 -16.18 15.60 -1.64
C GLU A 98 -16.12 16.12 -3.08
N ILE A 99 -16.43 15.27 -4.07
CA ILE A 99 -16.37 15.60 -5.51
C ILE A 99 -17.16 16.89 -5.85
N GLY A 100 -18.19 17.25 -5.06
CA GLY A 100 -18.96 18.48 -5.23
C GLY A 100 -18.24 19.78 -4.82
N ASN A 101 -17.18 19.70 -4.00
CA ASN A 101 -16.55 20.84 -3.34
C ASN A 101 -15.09 21.12 -3.79
N TRP A 102 -14.59 20.43 -4.83
CA TRP A 102 -13.19 20.55 -5.26
C TRP A 102 -12.75 22.00 -5.59
N ARG A 103 -13.68 22.85 -6.04
CA ARG A 103 -13.41 24.28 -6.29
C ARG A 103 -13.10 25.04 -4.99
N ALA A 104 -13.83 24.75 -3.90
CA ALA A 104 -13.57 25.36 -2.60
C ALA A 104 -12.25 24.87 -2.00
N THR A 105 -11.86 23.61 -2.27
CA THR A 105 -10.58 23.05 -1.81
C THR A 105 -9.36 23.75 -2.45
N VAL A 106 -9.47 24.18 -3.71
CA VAL A 106 -8.39 24.88 -4.44
C VAL A 106 -8.27 26.35 -4.02
N GLU A 107 -9.36 26.99 -3.63
CA GLU A 107 -9.38 28.44 -3.28
C GLU A 107 -8.77 28.77 -1.91
N VAL A 108 -8.52 27.80 -1.04
CA VAL A 108 -7.89 28.04 0.29
C VAL A 108 -6.41 28.45 0.18
N ILE A 109 -5.82 28.38 -1.02
CA ILE A 109 -4.49 28.92 -1.32
C ILE A 109 -4.64 30.17 -2.21
N SER A 110 -5.06 31.29 -1.63
CA SER A 110 -4.88 32.63 -2.23
C SER A 110 -4.69 33.69 -1.17
#